data_AF-A0A6B2V2Y8-F1
#
_entry.id   AF-A0A6B2V2Y8-F1
#
_cell.length_a   1.000
_cell.length_b   1.000
_cell.length_c   1.000
_cell.angle_alpha   90.00
_cell.angle_beta   90.00
_cell.angle_gamma   90.00
#
_symmetry.space_group_name_H-M   'P 1'
#
loop_
_entity.id
_entity.type
_entity.pdbx_description
1 polymer ?
#
loop_
_entity_poly.entity_id
_entity_poly.type
_entity_poly.pdbx_seq_one_letter_code
_entity_poly.pdbx_strand_id
1 'polypeptide(L)'
;RAQAADDTRRPMPTPERERLITALDAELRRRLPAAGHLLIDPDALDVALPLSGRATAAGLGVLPRGSLSPVEGELLRFFVYWKQTGRSTDYDLSALLLDARYTTVTWLSYTNLREMEGAHSGDVTDAPEGASEFIDLRLGAVRGTYIVPQVNIYAGEGFEEAEESFFGFMLREGEQKGRPFEPRTVRMKSELRGPGRVALPLAFLRGSDGRWRAKWLHLYLRGEPSANRVEGNRVTVATLLRGIVEREQLTIRYLAGLMTDDATTVTLWDGGTVPAGPVTYIGLERPDGLHPGSRVITPENLRDLIPA
;
A
#
# COMPACT_ATOMS: atom_id res chain seq x y z
N ARG A 1 3.85 -26.91 17.42
CA ARG A 1 5.09 -26.72 16.63
C ARG A 1 4.70 -26.88 15.16
N ALA A 2 4.82 -25.83 14.34
CA ALA A 2 4.67 -25.97 12.90
C ALA A 2 6.02 -26.37 12.31
N GLN A 3 6.08 -27.42 11.49
CA GLN A 3 7.26 -27.77 10.71
C GLN A 3 7.10 -27.17 9.31
N ALA A 4 8.06 -26.35 8.90
CA ALA A 4 8.26 -25.99 7.51
C ALA A 4 9.34 -26.91 6.95
N ALA A 5 9.13 -27.45 5.75
CA ALA A 5 10.12 -28.19 4.98
C ALA A 5 10.30 -27.50 3.63
N ASP A 6 11.49 -27.66 3.04
CA ASP A 6 11.77 -27.08 1.73
C ASP A 6 10.82 -27.64 0.68
N ASP A 7 10.23 -26.74 -0.11
CA ASP A 7 9.39 -27.14 -1.23
C ASP A 7 10.28 -27.61 -2.39
N THR A 8 10.47 -28.92 -2.47
CA THR A 8 11.29 -29.58 -3.50
C THR A 8 10.47 -29.97 -4.73
N ARG A 9 9.18 -29.61 -4.79
CA ARG A 9 8.33 -29.94 -5.94
C ARG A 9 8.81 -29.18 -7.18
N ARG A 10 8.80 -29.86 -8.33
CA ARG A 10 9.10 -29.21 -9.61
C ARG A 10 7.99 -28.20 -9.95
N PRO A 11 8.33 -27.03 -10.52
CA PRO A 11 7.32 -26.12 -11.07
C PRO A 11 6.42 -26.84 -12.08
N MET A 12 5.13 -26.47 -12.10
CA MET A 12 4.20 -26.95 -13.13
C MET A 12 4.74 -26.57 -14.52
N PRO A 13 4.78 -27.49 -15.49
CA PRO A 13 5.29 -27.16 -16.80
C PRO A 13 4.39 -26.11 -17.48
N THR A 14 5.01 -25.28 -18.33
CA THR A 14 4.36 -24.11 -18.94
C THR A 14 3.09 -24.45 -19.73
N PRO A 15 3.05 -25.50 -20.58
CA PRO A 15 1.85 -25.82 -21.35
C PRO A 15 0.63 -26.14 -20.48
N GLU A 16 0.80 -26.90 -19.40
CA GLU A 16 -0.27 -27.26 -18.48
C GLU A 16 -0.76 -26.04 -17.70
N ARG A 17 0.17 -25.15 -17.29
CA ARG A 17 -0.17 -23.89 -16.62
C ARG A 17 -1.00 -22.99 -17.53
N GLU A 18 -0.60 -22.81 -18.79
CA GLU A 18 -1.32 -21.99 -19.77
C GLU A 18 -2.70 -22.54 -20.09
N ARG A 19 -2.82 -23.87 -20.25
CA ARG A 19 -4.13 -24.53 -20.43
C ARG A 19 -5.06 -24.29 -19.25
N LEU A 20 -4.54 -24.38 -18.01
CA LEU A 20 -5.33 -24.14 -16.81
C LEU A 20 -5.77 -22.68 -16.71
N ILE A 21 -4.85 -21.72 -16.92
CA ILE A 21 -5.17 -20.29 -16.92
C ILE A 21 -6.24 -19.98 -17.97
N THR A 22 -6.09 -20.50 -19.20
CA THR A 22 -7.07 -20.29 -20.29
C THR A 22 -8.46 -20.80 -19.90
N ALA A 23 -8.55 -21.99 -19.28
CA ALA A 23 -9.82 -22.55 -18.84
C ALA A 23 -10.46 -21.72 -17.72
N LEU A 24 -9.66 -21.23 -16.76
CA LEU A 24 -10.12 -20.36 -15.68
C LEU A 24 -10.58 -18.99 -16.21
N ASP A 25 -9.81 -18.37 -17.10
CA ASP A 25 -10.14 -17.10 -17.75
C ASP A 25 -11.45 -17.20 -18.52
N ALA A 26 -11.67 -18.30 -19.26
CA ALA A 26 -12.92 -18.52 -20.00
C ALA A 26 -14.13 -18.62 -19.06
N GLU A 27 -13.99 -19.32 -17.92
CA GLU A 27 -15.06 -19.40 -16.92
C GLU A 27 -15.29 -18.06 -16.21
N LEU A 28 -14.24 -17.31 -15.90
CA LEU A 28 -14.36 -15.95 -15.34
C LEU A 28 -15.08 -15.00 -16.30
N ARG A 29 -14.71 -14.99 -17.58
CA ARG A 29 -15.41 -14.20 -18.62
C ARG A 29 -16.89 -14.52 -18.67
N ARG A 30 -17.26 -15.80 -18.59
CA ARG A 30 -18.67 -16.25 -18.62
C ARG A 30 -19.48 -15.72 -17.44
N ARG A 31 -18.86 -15.50 -16.28
CA ARG A 31 -19.54 -15.01 -15.06
C ARG A 31 -19.51 -13.49 -14.92
N LEU A 32 -18.57 -12.83 -15.59
CA LEU A 32 -18.47 -11.37 -15.55
C LEU A 32 -19.65 -10.72 -16.29
N PRO A 33 -20.18 -9.61 -15.78
CA PRO A 33 -21.22 -8.87 -16.48
C PRO A 33 -20.67 -8.28 -17.77
N ALA A 34 -21.44 -8.37 -18.85
CA ALA A 34 -21.14 -7.65 -20.08
C ALA A 34 -21.18 -6.14 -19.81
N ALA A 35 -20.05 -5.46 -19.98
CA ALA A 35 -19.97 -4.02 -19.83
C ALA A 35 -19.98 -3.38 -21.22
N GLY A 36 -21.07 -2.72 -21.60
CA GLY A 36 -21.13 -2.05 -22.92
C GLY A 36 -20.10 -0.91 -23.04
N HIS A 37 -19.91 -0.14 -21.96
CA HIS A 37 -18.91 0.93 -21.89
C HIS A 37 -18.22 0.92 -20.54
N LEU A 38 -16.92 0.61 -20.53
CA LEU A 38 -16.03 0.73 -19.39
C LEU A 38 -15.31 2.08 -19.41
N LEU A 39 -15.47 2.85 -18.33
CA LEU A 39 -14.67 4.06 -18.07
C LEU A 39 -13.73 3.74 -16.91
N ILE A 40 -12.42 3.73 -17.15
CA ILE A 40 -11.44 3.26 -16.16
C ILE A 40 -10.46 4.38 -15.82
N ASP A 41 -10.37 4.72 -14.55
CA ASP A 41 -9.28 5.53 -14.01
C ASP A 41 -7.95 4.73 -14.11
N PRO A 42 -6.94 5.23 -14.84
CA PRO A 42 -5.65 4.55 -14.98
C PRO A 42 -5.00 4.19 -13.64
N ASP A 43 -5.20 4.98 -12.59
CA ASP A 43 -4.58 4.78 -11.28
C ASP A 43 -5.22 3.61 -10.51
N ALA A 44 -6.40 3.16 -10.94
CA ALA A 44 -7.06 1.98 -10.36
C ALA A 44 -6.59 0.66 -10.99
N LEU A 45 -5.96 0.68 -12.16
CA LEU A 45 -5.64 -0.54 -12.92
C LEU A 45 -4.75 -1.53 -12.14
N ASP A 46 -3.82 -1.04 -11.34
CA ASP A 46 -2.89 -1.87 -10.58
C ASP A 46 -3.33 -2.09 -9.12
N VAL A 47 -4.58 -1.75 -8.80
CA VAL A 47 -5.24 -2.14 -7.54
C VAL A 47 -5.51 -3.64 -7.55
N ALA A 48 -5.10 -4.32 -6.48
CA ALA A 48 -5.29 -5.75 -6.33
C ALA A 48 -6.76 -6.08 -6.00
N LEU A 49 -7.25 -7.20 -6.53
CA LEU A 49 -8.59 -7.68 -6.22
C LEU A 49 -8.66 -8.19 -4.77
N PRO A 50 -9.70 -7.84 -3.98
CA PRO A 50 -9.82 -8.21 -2.56
C PRO A 50 -10.28 -9.67 -2.36
N LEU A 51 -9.50 -10.65 -2.82
CA LEU A 51 -9.87 -12.07 -2.88
C LEU A 51 -9.83 -12.80 -1.53
N SER A 52 -9.02 -12.35 -0.58
CA SER A 52 -8.75 -13.08 0.67
C SER A 52 -9.72 -12.75 1.81
N GLY A 53 -10.65 -11.81 1.63
CA GLY A 53 -11.59 -11.34 2.67
C GLY A 53 -10.94 -10.70 3.91
N ARG A 54 -9.61 -10.82 4.05
CA ARG A 54 -8.80 -10.39 5.19
C ARG A 54 -7.94 -9.19 4.78
N ALA A 55 -7.94 -8.19 5.65
CA ALA A 55 -7.09 -6.99 5.61
C ALA A 55 -7.49 -5.91 4.58
N THR A 56 -8.61 -5.25 4.84
CA THR A 56 -8.69 -3.82 4.61
C THR A 56 -8.55 -3.16 5.98
N ALA A 57 -7.38 -2.58 6.25
CA ALA A 57 -7.28 -1.67 7.39
C ALA A 57 -8.22 -0.49 7.11
N ALA A 58 -8.91 0.01 8.14
CA ALA A 58 -9.78 1.16 7.98
C ALA A 58 -8.92 2.41 7.72
N GLY A 59 -9.41 3.31 6.87
CA GLY A 59 -8.77 4.60 6.67
C GLY A 59 -8.88 5.19 5.27
N LEU A 60 -8.35 6.40 5.13
CA LEU A 60 -8.34 7.16 3.88
C LEU A 60 -7.29 6.57 2.92
N GLY A 61 -7.65 6.34 1.66
CA GLY A 61 -6.72 5.89 0.62
C GLY A 61 -6.14 4.49 0.88
N VAL A 62 -6.80 3.67 1.70
CA VAL A 62 -6.36 2.30 1.96
C VAL A 62 -6.85 1.37 0.86
N LEU A 63 -5.91 0.67 0.22
CA LEU A 63 -6.16 -0.29 -0.85
C LEU A 63 -5.92 -1.73 -0.39
N PRO A 64 -6.50 -2.73 -1.09
CA PRO A 64 -6.22 -4.13 -0.79
C PRO A 64 -4.72 -4.44 -0.83
N ARG A 65 -4.27 -5.35 0.05
CA ARG A 65 -2.87 -5.80 0.09
C ARG A 65 -2.40 -6.24 -1.30
N GLY A 66 -1.24 -5.76 -1.70
CA GLY A 66 -0.60 -6.04 -2.97
C GLY A 66 -0.93 -5.04 -4.07
N SER A 67 -1.90 -4.14 -3.85
CA SER A 67 -2.20 -3.02 -4.75
C SER A 67 -0.98 -2.13 -4.94
N LEU A 68 -0.85 -1.57 -6.15
CA LEU A 68 0.14 -0.56 -6.50
C LEU A 68 -0.56 0.75 -6.83
N SER A 69 0.03 1.86 -6.38
CA SER A 69 -0.39 3.21 -6.77
C SER A 69 0.84 4.04 -7.13
N PRO A 70 0.78 4.88 -8.18
CA PRO A 70 1.84 5.82 -8.50
C PRO A 70 2.18 6.75 -7.34
N VAL A 71 3.45 7.12 -7.24
CA VAL A 71 3.94 8.07 -6.24
C VAL A 71 4.64 9.20 -6.98
N GLU A 72 3.94 10.33 -7.06
CA GLU A 72 4.36 11.53 -7.77
C GLU A 72 4.60 12.71 -6.81
N GLY A 73 5.56 13.56 -7.15
CA GLY A 73 6.02 14.66 -6.31
C GLY A 73 7.48 14.49 -5.88
N GLU A 74 8.03 15.52 -5.25
CA GLU A 74 9.44 15.56 -4.91
C GLU A 74 9.75 15.01 -3.51
N LEU A 75 8.83 15.23 -2.57
CA LEU A 75 8.99 14.91 -1.16
C LEU A 75 7.93 13.90 -0.71
N LEU A 76 8.41 12.76 -0.22
CA LEU A 76 7.62 11.73 0.45
C LEU A 76 7.75 11.94 1.96
N ARG A 77 6.63 12.20 2.64
CA ARG A 77 6.58 12.31 4.11
C ARG A 77 5.79 11.15 4.69
N PHE A 78 6.40 10.39 5.58
CA PHE A 78 5.68 9.46 6.45
C PHE A 78 5.26 10.15 7.73
N PHE A 79 4.14 9.70 8.30
CA PHE A 79 3.75 10.09 9.65
C PHE A 79 3.15 8.91 10.39
N VAL A 80 3.38 8.89 11.70
CA VAL A 80 2.62 8.09 12.65
C VAL A 80 1.99 9.03 13.66
N TYR A 81 0.81 8.69 14.12
CA TYR A 81 0.19 9.27 15.31
C TYR A 81 -0.23 8.14 16.24
N TRP A 82 -0.08 8.37 17.54
CA TRP A 82 -0.65 7.51 18.56
C TRP A 82 -1.07 8.33 19.77
N LYS A 83 -2.08 7.84 20.48
CA LYS A 83 -2.53 8.35 21.77
C LYS A 83 -2.66 7.16 22.70
N GLN A 84 -1.97 7.23 23.84
CA GLN A 84 -1.97 6.13 24.81
C GLN A 84 -3.25 6.14 25.65
N THR A 85 -3.69 4.94 26.04
CA THR A 85 -4.89 4.74 26.87
C THR A 85 -4.58 4.93 28.35
N GLY A 86 -3.48 4.35 28.84
CA GLY A 86 -3.15 4.41 30.26
C GLY A 86 -1.72 4.05 30.64
N ARG A 87 -0.93 3.43 29.74
CA ARG A 87 0.50 3.22 29.94
C ARG A 87 1.30 4.11 29.02
N SER A 88 2.40 4.65 29.53
CA SER A 88 3.39 5.35 28.71
C SER A 88 3.78 4.48 27.52
N THR A 89 3.57 5.01 26.32
CA THR A 89 3.67 4.28 25.06
C THR A 89 4.53 5.04 24.08
N ASP A 90 5.49 4.31 23.53
CA ASP A 90 6.56 4.81 22.68
C ASP A 90 6.54 4.06 21.35
N TYR A 91 6.05 4.75 20.32
CA TYR A 91 5.98 4.24 18.96
C TYR A 91 7.03 4.92 18.10
N ASP A 92 7.96 4.12 17.61
CA ASP A 92 9.06 4.58 16.78
C ASP A 92 8.69 4.53 15.29
N LEU A 93 8.74 5.66 14.61
CA LEU A 93 8.73 5.71 13.15
C LEU A 93 10.12 5.43 12.59
N SER A 94 10.20 4.58 11.57
CA SER A 94 11.46 4.30 10.87
C SER A 94 11.23 4.05 9.38
N ALA A 95 12.26 4.20 8.57
CA ALA A 95 12.24 3.88 7.15
C ALA A 95 13.51 3.12 6.76
N LEU A 96 13.35 1.90 6.25
CA LEU A 96 14.45 1.07 5.75
C LEU A 96 14.64 1.27 4.25
N LEU A 97 15.86 1.56 3.81
CA LEU A 97 16.20 1.71 2.39
C LEU A 97 16.97 0.47 1.91
N LEU A 98 16.47 -0.16 0.85
CA LEU A 98 17.06 -1.36 0.27
C LEU A 98 17.42 -1.16 -1.20
N ASP A 99 18.43 -1.89 -1.67
CA ASP A 99 18.78 -1.96 -3.09
C ASP A 99 17.89 -2.96 -3.86
N ALA A 100 18.11 -3.09 -5.16
CA ALA A 100 17.37 -4.02 -6.02
C ALA A 100 17.52 -5.51 -5.63
N ARG A 101 18.53 -5.87 -4.83
CA ARG A 101 18.77 -7.21 -4.30
C ARG A 101 18.21 -7.38 -2.89
N TYR A 102 17.43 -6.41 -2.40
CA TYR A 102 16.90 -6.35 -1.03
C TYR A 102 17.97 -6.26 0.06
N THR A 103 19.19 -5.85 -0.30
CA THR A 103 20.26 -5.60 0.67
C THR A 103 20.07 -4.22 1.28
N THR A 104 20.32 -4.08 2.59
CA THR A 104 20.22 -2.79 3.27
C THR A 104 21.26 -1.81 2.74
N VAL A 105 20.77 -0.67 2.24
CA VAL A 105 21.61 0.48 1.87
C VAL A 105 21.81 1.37 3.11
N THR A 106 20.71 1.78 3.73
CA THR A 106 20.69 2.62 4.94
C THR A 106 19.30 2.56 5.60
N TRP A 107 19.11 3.29 6.70
CA TRP A 107 17.81 3.49 7.35
C TRP A 107 17.73 4.87 8.00
N LEU A 108 16.51 5.39 8.15
CA LEU A 108 16.18 6.56 8.96
C LEU A 108 15.36 6.11 10.18
N SER A 109 15.69 6.63 11.35
CA SER A 109 15.07 6.34 12.64
C SER A 109 15.49 7.40 13.67
N TYR A 110 14.95 7.35 14.88
CA TYR A 110 15.43 8.17 15.99
C TYR A 110 16.93 8.01 16.29
N THR A 111 17.50 6.84 16.03
CA THR A 111 18.94 6.55 16.14
C THR A 111 19.78 7.09 14.98
N ASN A 112 19.13 7.54 13.90
CA ASN A 112 19.76 8.05 12.69
C ASN A 112 18.95 9.19 12.06
N LEU A 113 18.93 10.33 12.76
CA LEU A 113 18.02 11.45 12.52
C LEU A 113 18.25 12.19 11.18
N ARG A 114 19.46 12.09 10.63
CA ARG A 114 19.87 12.72 9.37
C ARG A 114 20.87 11.82 8.63
N GLU A 115 20.35 11.06 7.69
CA GLU A 115 21.16 10.53 6.58
C GLU A 115 20.78 11.27 5.31
N MET A 116 21.78 11.45 4.43
CA MET A 116 21.95 12.42 3.32
C MET A 116 20.75 12.86 2.46
N GLU A 117 19.54 12.34 2.66
CA GLU A 117 18.40 12.41 1.75
C GLU A 117 17.04 12.46 2.48
N GLY A 118 17.05 12.50 3.84
CA GLY A 118 15.84 12.61 4.65
C GLY A 118 16.04 13.14 6.09
N ALA A 119 14.94 13.44 6.77
CA ALA A 119 14.95 14.01 8.12
C ALA A 119 13.86 13.40 9.01
N HIS A 120 14.24 13.02 10.23
CA HIS A 120 13.30 12.64 11.30
C HIS A 120 12.89 13.87 12.11
N SER A 121 11.62 13.95 12.54
CA SER A 121 11.12 15.09 13.33
C SER A 121 11.66 15.18 14.75
N GLY A 122 12.39 14.17 15.22
CA GLY A 122 12.67 13.92 16.64
C GLY A 122 11.92 12.70 17.16
N ASP A 123 12.17 12.35 18.41
CA ASP A 123 11.69 11.16 19.10
C ASP A 123 10.71 11.58 20.20
N VAL A 124 9.50 11.02 20.20
CA VAL A 124 8.50 11.25 21.25
C VAL A 124 8.20 9.95 21.96
N THR A 125 8.54 9.88 23.26
CA THR A 125 8.48 8.63 24.02
C THR A 125 7.23 8.48 24.90
N ASP A 126 6.33 9.48 24.94
CA ASP A 126 5.10 9.47 25.74
C ASP A 126 4.01 10.32 25.06
N ALA A 127 2.77 9.81 25.01
CA ALA A 127 1.68 10.40 24.20
C ALA A 127 0.31 10.41 24.90
N PRO A 128 0.16 10.99 26.11
CA PRO A 128 -1.12 11.04 26.84
C PRO A 128 -2.21 11.83 26.08
N GLU A 129 -1.82 12.92 25.44
CA GLU A 129 -2.73 13.77 24.64
C GLU A 129 -2.58 13.53 23.12
N GLY A 130 -1.90 12.44 22.76
CA GLY A 130 -1.51 12.13 21.39
C GLY A 130 -0.15 12.72 21.00
N ALA A 131 0.58 12.00 20.17
CA ALA A 131 1.88 12.39 19.63
C ALA A 131 1.97 12.04 18.15
N SER A 132 2.92 12.66 17.44
CA SER A 132 3.23 12.30 16.07
C SER A 132 4.71 12.40 15.77
N GLU A 133 5.17 11.48 14.92
CA GLU A 133 6.49 11.54 14.31
C GLU A 133 6.39 11.58 12.81
N PHE A 134 7.40 12.16 12.18
CA PHE A 134 7.49 12.35 10.74
C PHE A 134 8.86 11.95 10.21
N ILE A 135 8.88 11.34 9.03
CA ILE A 135 10.08 11.12 8.24
C ILE A 135 9.89 11.74 6.87
N ASP A 136 10.78 12.66 6.50
CA ASP A 136 10.85 13.27 5.18
C ASP A 136 11.89 12.59 4.30
N LEU A 137 11.57 12.32 3.04
CA LEU A 137 12.46 11.73 2.04
C LEU A 137 12.33 12.46 0.70
N ARG A 138 13.44 12.96 0.15
CA ARG A 138 13.46 13.53 -1.21
C ARG A 138 13.60 12.42 -2.24
N LEU A 139 12.53 12.08 -2.95
CA LEU A 139 12.47 10.93 -3.87
C LEU A 139 13.52 10.97 -4.98
N GLY A 140 13.87 12.17 -5.45
CA GLY A 140 14.93 12.38 -6.45
C GLY A 140 16.34 12.09 -5.93
N ALA A 141 16.55 12.17 -4.62
CA ALA A 141 17.85 11.91 -3.99
C ALA A 141 18.01 10.44 -3.58
N VAL A 142 16.92 9.75 -3.20
CA VAL A 142 16.94 8.38 -2.68
C VAL A 142 17.69 7.41 -3.62
N ARG A 143 18.84 6.88 -3.16
CA ARG A 143 19.65 5.91 -3.91
C ARG A 143 19.18 4.46 -3.84
N GLY A 144 18.23 4.15 -2.95
CA GLY A 144 17.61 2.84 -2.82
C GLY A 144 16.58 2.53 -3.92
N THR A 145 16.32 1.25 -4.15
CA THR A 145 15.22 0.76 -4.98
C THR A 145 13.94 0.61 -4.18
N TYR A 146 14.05 0.34 -2.88
CA TYR A 146 12.91 0.19 -1.98
C TYR A 146 13.03 1.10 -0.76
N ILE A 147 11.89 1.66 -0.34
CA ILE A 147 11.73 2.35 0.94
C ILE A 147 10.63 1.64 1.71
N VAL A 148 10.91 1.21 2.93
CA VAL A 148 9.95 0.46 3.76
C VAL A 148 9.73 1.21 5.07
N PRO A 149 8.66 2.02 5.18
CA PRO A 149 8.29 2.60 6.46
C PRO A 149 7.85 1.51 7.43
N GLN A 150 8.25 1.65 8.70
CA GLN A 150 7.87 0.76 9.78
C GLN A 150 7.49 1.58 11.00
N VAL A 151 6.44 1.13 11.69
CA VAL A 151 6.12 1.62 13.04
C VAL A 151 6.44 0.50 14.01
N ASN A 152 7.36 0.76 14.94
CA ASN A 152 7.78 -0.20 15.95
C ASN A 152 7.19 0.19 17.30
N ILE A 153 6.70 -0.78 18.04
CA ILE A 153 6.36 -0.59 19.45
C ILE A 153 7.66 -0.73 20.24
N TYR A 154 8.28 0.40 20.56
CA TYR A 154 9.47 0.41 21.41
C TYR A 154 9.10 0.01 22.84
N ALA A 155 8.08 0.65 23.40
CA ALA A 155 7.56 0.33 24.73
C ALA A 155 6.07 0.64 24.85
N GLY A 156 5.43 0.08 25.88
CA GLY A 156 4.04 0.37 26.22
C GLY A 156 3.01 -0.49 25.48
N GLU A 157 1.93 0.17 25.06
CA GLU A 157 0.69 -0.44 24.58
C GLU A 157 0.80 -1.01 23.17
N GLY A 158 0.14 -2.15 22.93
CA GLY A 158 -0.06 -2.72 21.60
C GLY A 158 -0.88 -1.83 20.67
N PHE A 159 -0.80 -2.05 19.35
CA PHE A 159 -1.62 -1.33 18.36
C PHE A 159 -3.14 -1.47 18.61
N GLU A 160 -3.56 -2.59 19.18
CA GLU A 160 -4.96 -2.88 19.56
C GLU A 160 -5.34 -2.30 20.94
N GLU A 161 -4.35 -1.86 21.73
CA GLU A 161 -4.54 -1.36 23.11
C GLU A 161 -4.53 0.17 23.20
N ALA A 162 -3.73 0.84 22.34
CA ALA A 162 -3.66 2.30 22.29
C ALA A 162 -5.00 2.91 21.83
N GLU A 163 -5.42 3.99 22.50
CA GLU A 163 -6.69 4.69 22.26
C GLU A 163 -6.85 5.03 20.77
N GLU A 164 -5.82 5.66 20.21
CA GLU A 164 -5.73 5.96 18.79
C GLU A 164 -4.34 5.59 18.28
N SER A 165 -4.27 4.97 17.10
CA SER A 165 -3.02 4.90 16.37
C SER A 165 -3.24 4.74 14.87
N PHE A 166 -2.48 5.49 14.09
CA PHE A 166 -2.52 5.41 12.63
C PHE A 166 -1.18 5.78 12.00
N PHE A 167 -0.96 5.24 10.82
CA PHE A 167 0.16 5.58 9.95
C PHE A 167 -0.37 6.18 8.66
N GLY A 168 0.39 7.10 8.06
CA GLY A 168 0.08 7.57 6.72
C GLY A 168 1.28 8.12 5.99
N PHE A 169 1.03 8.53 4.75
CA PHE A 169 2.02 9.24 3.95
C PHE A 169 1.41 10.40 3.18
N MET A 170 2.26 11.39 2.91
CA MET A 170 1.95 12.58 2.13
C MET A 170 2.92 12.72 0.97
N LEU A 171 2.45 13.34 -0.11
CA LEU A 171 3.27 13.75 -1.24
C LEU A 171 3.23 15.27 -1.37
N ARG A 172 4.41 15.88 -1.44
CA ARG A 172 4.58 17.33 -1.40
C ARG A 172 5.53 17.79 -2.50
N GLU A 173 5.30 19.00 -2.98
CA GLU A 173 6.22 19.71 -3.86
C GLU A 173 7.29 20.46 -3.04
N GLY A 174 8.51 20.58 -3.57
CA GLY A 174 9.67 21.15 -2.86
C GLY A 174 9.48 22.59 -2.36
N GLU A 175 8.51 23.34 -2.90
CA GLU A 175 8.21 24.72 -2.51
C GLU A 175 7.17 24.88 -1.40
N GLN A 176 6.57 23.79 -0.89
CA GLN A 176 5.56 23.89 0.18
C GLN A 176 6.20 24.27 1.53
N LYS A 177 6.44 25.57 1.73
CA LYS A 177 6.74 26.16 3.05
C LYS A 177 5.42 26.28 3.82
N GLY A 178 5.09 25.27 4.61
CA GLY A 178 3.82 25.19 5.35
C GLY A 178 3.93 24.42 6.68
N ARG A 179 2.81 24.35 7.41
CA ARG A 179 2.67 23.67 8.71
C ARG A 179 3.12 22.19 8.62
N PRO A 180 3.53 21.54 9.73
CA PRO A 180 3.96 20.13 9.72
C PRO A 180 2.97 19.14 9.10
N PHE A 181 1.67 19.47 9.10
CA PHE A 181 0.60 18.65 8.54
C PHE A 181 -0.27 19.48 7.59
N GLU A 182 -0.40 19.03 6.33
CA GLU A 182 -1.28 19.62 5.32
C GLU A 182 -2.26 18.55 4.83
N PRO A 183 -3.53 18.55 5.29
CA PRO A 183 -4.45 17.44 5.06
C PRO A 183 -4.67 17.08 3.59
N ARG A 184 -4.62 18.08 2.69
CA ARG A 184 -4.79 17.89 1.24
C ARG A 184 -3.66 17.10 0.58
N THR A 185 -2.52 16.98 1.25
CA THR A 185 -1.36 16.25 0.73
C THR A 185 -1.31 14.80 1.22
N VAL A 186 -2.20 14.42 2.14
CA VAL A 186 -2.33 13.04 2.63
C VAL A 186 -2.87 12.17 1.50
N ARG A 187 -2.09 11.16 1.12
CA ARG A 187 -2.49 10.16 0.11
C ARG A 187 -3.07 8.91 0.75
N MET A 188 -2.58 8.55 1.93
CA MET A 188 -3.13 7.45 2.70
C MET A 188 -2.98 7.71 4.20
N LYS A 189 -4.00 7.31 4.96
CA LYS A 189 -3.99 7.20 6.42
C LYS A 189 -4.68 5.90 6.80
N SER A 190 -3.94 4.95 7.34
CA SER A 190 -4.43 3.65 7.81
C SER A 190 -4.38 3.59 9.32
N GLU A 191 -5.46 3.12 9.94
CA GLU A 191 -5.42 2.72 11.35
C GLU A 191 -4.41 1.59 11.56
N LEU A 192 -3.78 1.60 12.74
CA LEU A 192 -2.90 0.54 13.21
C LEU A 192 -3.65 -0.28 14.26
N ARG A 193 -4.21 -1.43 13.86
CA ARG A 193 -5.08 -2.27 14.71
C ARG A 193 -4.81 -3.76 14.53
N GLY A 194 -3.54 -4.12 14.34
CA GLY A 194 -3.17 -5.50 14.04
C GLY A 194 -2.33 -6.16 15.12
N PRO A 195 -2.33 -7.51 15.14
CA PRO A 195 -1.59 -8.28 16.13
C PRO A 195 -0.09 -8.23 15.81
N GLY A 196 0.71 -7.64 16.68
CA GLY A 196 2.16 -7.58 16.48
C GLY A 196 2.82 -6.45 17.25
N ARG A 197 4.12 -6.31 17.02
CA ARG A 197 4.96 -5.26 17.62
C ARG A 197 5.65 -4.39 16.56
N VAL A 198 5.58 -4.77 15.29
CA VAL A 198 6.13 -4.03 14.16
C VAL A 198 5.09 -4.00 13.05
N ALA A 199 4.64 -2.82 12.64
CA ALA A 199 3.74 -2.64 11.51
C ALA A 199 4.54 -2.28 10.26
N LEU A 200 4.23 -2.94 9.13
CA LEU A 200 4.70 -2.60 7.78
C LEU A 200 3.48 -2.28 6.93
N PRO A 201 3.03 -1.02 6.90
CA PRO A 201 1.82 -0.63 6.17
C PRO A 201 2.03 -0.68 4.65
N LEU A 202 3.19 -0.20 4.19
CA LEU A 202 3.53 0.01 2.78
C LEU A 202 4.98 -0.40 2.48
N ALA A 203 5.26 -0.60 1.19
CA ALA A 203 6.60 -0.45 0.64
C ALA A 203 6.54 0.49 -0.57
N PHE A 204 7.56 1.29 -0.77
CA PHE A 204 7.72 2.10 -1.96
C PHE A 204 8.80 1.45 -2.81
N LEU A 205 8.56 1.32 -4.10
CA LEU A 205 9.47 0.69 -5.04
C LEU A 205 9.70 1.60 -6.24
N ARG A 206 10.96 1.70 -6.65
CA ARG A 206 11.36 2.41 -7.86
C ARG A 206 11.36 1.41 -9.01
N GLY A 207 10.49 1.63 -9.99
CA GLY A 207 10.42 0.81 -11.20
C GLY A 207 11.63 1.01 -12.09
N SER A 208 11.78 0.13 -13.09
CA SER A 208 12.80 0.28 -14.15
C SER A 208 12.60 1.55 -15.00
N ASP A 209 11.37 2.08 -15.01
CA ASP A 209 11.02 3.38 -15.59
C ASP A 209 11.43 4.58 -14.71
N GLY A 210 12.09 4.34 -13.58
CA GLY A 210 12.56 5.36 -12.65
C GLY A 210 11.46 5.94 -11.75
N ARG A 211 10.19 5.57 -11.99
CA ARG A 211 9.03 6.09 -11.23
C ARG A 211 8.82 5.30 -9.95
N TRP A 212 8.41 6.01 -8.91
CA TRP A 212 8.05 5.41 -7.62
C TRP A 212 6.61 4.93 -7.61
N ARG A 213 6.37 3.82 -6.91
CA ARG A 213 5.04 3.27 -6.65
C ARG A 213 4.95 2.82 -5.19
N ALA A 214 3.80 3.05 -4.56
CA ALA A 214 3.48 2.51 -3.24
C ALA A 214 2.80 1.15 -3.40
N LYS A 215 3.24 0.14 -2.63
CA LYS A 215 2.67 -1.21 -2.55
C LYS A 215 2.07 -1.44 -1.17
N TRP A 216 0.80 -1.81 -1.13
CA TRP A 216 0.07 -2.07 0.11
C TRP A 216 0.51 -3.40 0.73
N LEU A 217 1.01 -3.35 1.97
CA LEU A 217 1.50 -4.53 2.69
C LEU A 217 0.55 -4.93 3.83
N HIS A 218 0.17 -3.98 4.68
CA HIS A 218 -0.64 -4.19 5.90
C HIS A 218 -0.20 -5.41 6.73
N LEU A 219 1.10 -5.52 6.99
CA LEU A 219 1.64 -6.59 7.80
C LEU A 219 1.85 -6.12 9.23
N TYR A 220 1.59 -7.03 10.16
CA TYR A 220 1.99 -6.90 11.55
C TYR A 220 2.88 -8.08 11.87
N LEU A 221 4.13 -7.79 12.21
CA LEU A 221 5.11 -8.80 12.56
C LEU A 221 5.15 -8.98 14.07
N ARG A 222 5.46 -10.21 14.48
CA ARG A 222 5.93 -10.45 15.83
C ARG A 222 7.26 -9.72 16.00
N GLY A 223 7.44 -9.11 17.15
CA GLY A 223 8.70 -8.51 17.58
C GLY A 223 9.00 -8.92 19.01
N GLU A 224 10.03 -8.33 19.58
CA GLU A 224 10.37 -8.48 20.98
C GLU A 224 9.30 -7.83 21.88
N PRO A 225 9.20 -8.23 23.16
CA PRO A 225 8.28 -7.60 24.10
C PRO A 225 8.50 -6.09 24.29
N SER A 226 9.73 -5.60 24.06
CA SER A 226 10.11 -4.19 24.11
C SER A 226 11.39 -3.94 23.30
N ALA A 227 11.75 -2.67 23.13
CA ALA A 227 12.90 -2.18 22.38
C ALA A 227 12.96 -2.67 20.92
N ASN A 228 11.79 -2.80 20.28
CA ASN A 228 11.72 -3.09 18.85
C ASN A 228 12.27 -1.91 18.07
N ARG A 229 13.27 -2.18 17.23
CA ARG A 229 13.91 -1.17 16.40
C ARG A 229 14.19 -1.73 15.01
N VAL A 230 14.30 -0.84 14.03
CA VAL A 230 14.59 -1.23 12.64
C VAL A 230 15.88 -2.05 12.55
N GLU A 231 16.87 -1.78 13.38
CA GLU A 231 18.16 -2.49 13.39
C GLU A 231 18.02 -3.99 13.72
N GLY A 232 17.06 -4.35 14.57
CA GLY A 232 16.84 -5.74 14.99
C GLY A 232 16.06 -6.58 13.98
N ASN A 233 15.34 -5.97 13.03
CA ASN A 233 14.39 -6.68 12.18
C ASN A 233 14.71 -6.67 10.66
N ARG A 234 15.78 -5.98 10.23
CA ARG A 234 16.09 -5.72 8.80
C ARG A 234 16.08 -6.96 7.91
N VAL A 235 16.71 -8.05 8.36
CA VAL A 235 16.83 -9.29 7.58
C VAL A 235 15.46 -9.94 7.36
N THR A 236 14.63 -9.98 8.40
CA THR A 236 13.27 -10.49 8.34
C THR A 236 12.41 -9.63 7.42
N VAL A 237 12.50 -8.30 7.54
CA VAL A 237 11.76 -7.36 6.69
C VAL A 237 12.16 -7.50 5.23
N ALA A 238 13.46 -7.57 4.91
CA ALA A 238 13.94 -7.75 3.54
C ALA A 238 13.43 -9.05 2.91
N THR A 239 13.48 -10.16 3.66
CA THR A 239 13.00 -11.47 3.21
C THR A 239 11.49 -11.47 2.94
N LEU A 240 10.71 -10.89 3.87
CA LEU A 240 9.25 -10.78 3.71
C LEU A 240 8.88 -9.84 2.56
N LEU A 241 9.57 -8.71 2.45
CA LEU A 241 9.35 -7.75 1.38
C LEU A 241 9.56 -8.41 0.03
N ARG A 242 10.67 -9.15 -0.14
CA ARG A 242 10.95 -9.89 -1.37
C ARG A 242 9.79 -10.80 -1.77
N GLY A 243 9.31 -11.64 -0.86
CA GLY A 243 8.22 -12.57 -1.14
C GLY A 243 6.88 -11.89 -1.47
N ILE A 244 6.67 -10.63 -1.05
CA ILE A 244 5.44 -9.88 -1.32
C ILE A 244 5.56 -9.00 -2.56
N VAL A 245 6.70 -8.35 -2.75
CA VAL A 245 6.99 -7.50 -3.90
C VAL A 245 7.02 -8.34 -5.16
N GLU A 246 7.73 -9.49 -5.16
CA GLU A 246 7.84 -10.39 -6.30
C GLU A 246 6.53 -11.15 -6.61
N ARG A 247 5.58 -11.17 -5.68
CA ARG A 247 4.28 -11.80 -5.90
C ARG A 247 3.39 -10.93 -6.79
N GLU A 248 3.05 -11.48 -7.96
CA GLU A 248 2.01 -10.96 -8.84
C GLU A 248 0.62 -11.10 -8.19
N GLN A 249 -0.19 -10.05 -8.32
CA GLN A 249 -1.57 -10.02 -7.85
C GLN A 249 -2.50 -10.03 -9.05
N LEU A 250 -3.69 -10.62 -8.89
CA LEU A 250 -4.78 -10.34 -9.81
C LEU A 250 -5.28 -8.92 -9.52
N THR A 251 -5.28 -8.07 -10.53
CA THR A 251 -5.63 -6.65 -10.41
C THR A 251 -6.88 -6.30 -11.19
N ILE A 252 -7.34 -5.06 -11.03
CA ILE A 252 -8.41 -4.48 -11.87
C ILE A 252 -8.03 -4.56 -13.35
N ARG A 253 -6.76 -4.33 -13.73
CA ARG A 253 -6.28 -4.48 -15.11
C ARG A 253 -6.55 -5.86 -15.69
N TYR A 254 -6.25 -6.91 -14.93
CA TYR A 254 -6.52 -8.28 -15.35
C TYR A 254 -8.02 -8.49 -15.58
N LEU A 255 -8.85 -8.03 -14.65
CA LEU A 255 -10.30 -8.19 -14.76
C LEU A 255 -10.90 -7.37 -15.90
N ALA A 256 -10.49 -6.12 -16.07
CA ALA A 256 -10.89 -5.26 -17.17
C ALA A 256 -10.53 -5.88 -18.53
N GLY A 257 -9.36 -6.53 -18.61
CA GLY A 257 -8.97 -7.30 -19.79
C GLY A 257 -9.89 -8.49 -20.07
N LEU A 258 -10.46 -9.13 -19.03
CA LEU A 258 -11.47 -10.19 -19.20
C LEU A 258 -12.86 -9.63 -19.55
N MET A 259 -13.20 -8.44 -19.07
CA MET A 259 -14.48 -7.77 -19.37
C MET A 259 -14.54 -7.14 -20.76
N THR A 260 -13.41 -7.06 -21.45
CA THR A 260 -13.32 -6.45 -22.79
C THR A 260 -13.47 -7.52 -23.86
N ASP A 261 -14.52 -7.40 -24.67
CA ASP A 261 -14.70 -8.14 -25.93
C ASP A 261 -14.85 -7.15 -27.10
N ASP A 262 -15.10 -7.66 -28.32
CA ASP A 262 -15.26 -6.84 -29.53
C ASP A 262 -16.42 -5.83 -29.47
N ALA A 263 -17.37 -6.01 -28.54
CA ALA A 263 -18.53 -5.15 -28.34
C ALA A 263 -18.34 -4.15 -27.18
N THR A 264 -17.32 -4.32 -26.33
CA THR A 264 -17.04 -3.45 -25.19
C THR A 264 -16.26 -2.21 -25.61
N THR A 265 -16.83 -1.02 -25.41
CA THR A 265 -16.05 0.23 -25.49
C THR A 265 -15.26 0.43 -24.20
N VAL A 266 -13.94 0.58 -24.30
CA VAL A 266 -13.07 0.90 -23.14
C VAL A 266 -12.51 2.31 -23.31
N THR A 267 -12.71 3.14 -22.30
CA THR A 267 -12.16 4.49 -22.23
C THR A 267 -11.33 4.62 -20.96
N LEU A 268 -10.05 4.99 -21.11
CA LEU A 268 -9.26 5.44 -19.98
C LEU A 268 -9.67 6.87 -19.65
N TRP A 269 -10.01 7.11 -18.38
CA TRP A 269 -10.44 8.42 -17.92
C TRP A 269 -9.25 9.38 -17.87
N ASP A 270 -9.47 10.61 -18.32
CA ASP A 270 -8.47 11.69 -18.37
C ASP A 270 -8.43 12.53 -17.08
N GLY A 271 -9.28 12.21 -16.09
CA GLY A 271 -9.42 12.93 -14.84
C GLY A 271 -10.43 14.09 -14.87
N GLY A 272 -11.12 14.32 -16.00
CA GLY A 272 -12.08 15.43 -16.11
C GLY A 272 -13.33 15.12 -16.94
N THR A 273 -13.18 14.54 -18.12
CA THR A 273 -14.29 14.35 -19.06
C THR A 273 -15.04 13.06 -18.75
N VAL A 274 -16.35 13.16 -18.50
CA VAL A 274 -17.22 11.99 -18.31
C VAL A 274 -18.15 11.81 -19.51
N PRO A 275 -18.41 10.57 -19.97
CA PRO A 275 -19.37 10.30 -21.04
C PRO A 275 -20.79 10.74 -20.67
N ALA A 276 -21.56 11.18 -21.68
CA ALA A 276 -22.95 11.60 -21.48
C ALA A 276 -23.91 10.43 -21.16
N GLY A 277 -23.56 9.21 -21.59
CA GLY A 277 -24.35 8.00 -21.34
C GLY A 277 -23.92 7.23 -20.10
N PRO A 278 -24.70 6.22 -19.67
CA PRO A 278 -24.33 5.35 -18.57
C PRO A 278 -23.09 4.51 -18.91
N VAL A 279 -22.19 4.40 -17.95
CA VAL A 279 -20.98 3.57 -18.04
C VAL A 279 -20.85 2.66 -16.83
N THR A 280 -19.99 1.64 -16.92
CA THR A 280 -19.39 1.04 -15.73
C THR A 280 -18.07 1.75 -15.46
N TYR A 281 -18.07 2.60 -14.45
CA TYR A 281 -16.89 3.31 -14.00
C TYR A 281 -16.10 2.47 -12.98
N ILE A 282 -14.79 2.38 -13.15
CA ILE A 282 -13.87 1.77 -12.19
C ILE A 282 -12.77 2.77 -11.90
N GLY A 283 -12.67 3.25 -10.65
CA GLY A 283 -11.63 4.20 -10.27
C GLY A 283 -11.45 4.37 -8.78
N LEU A 284 -10.52 5.23 -8.37
CA LEU A 284 -10.22 5.44 -6.94
C LEU A 284 -11.29 6.30 -6.25
N GLU A 285 -11.81 7.30 -6.95
CA GLU A 285 -12.87 8.21 -6.49
C GLU A 285 -13.96 8.34 -7.56
N ARG A 286 -15.18 8.69 -7.15
CA ARG A 286 -16.29 8.90 -8.09
C ARG A 286 -16.11 10.25 -8.83
N PRO A 287 -16.13 10.29 -10.17
CA PRO A 287 -16.09 11.54 -10.92
C PRO A 287 -17.37 12.36 -10.72
N ASP A 288 -17.20 13.68 -10.61
CA ASP A 288 -18.32 14.62 -10.65
C ASP A 288 -19.01 14.59 -12.03
N GLY A 289 -20.34 14.74 -12.03
CA GLY A 289 -21.13 14.80 -13.28
C GLY A 289 -21.31 13.47 -14.00
N LEU A 290 -20.84 12.34 -13.45
CA LEU A 290 -21.06 11.02 -14.04
C LEU A 290 -22.57 10.72 -14.16
N HIS A 291 -23.00 10.22 -15.32
CA HIS A 291 -24.40 9.91 -15.61
C HIS A 291 -25.05 9.06 -14.48
N PRO A 292 -26.28 9.37 -14.02
CA PRO A 292 -26.89 8.72 -12.84
C PRO A 292 -27.16 7.22 -13.03
N GLY A 293 -27.34 6.76 -14.28
CA GLY A 293 -27.47 5.34 -14.61
C GLY A 293 -26.14 4.57 -14.64
N SER A 294 -25.00 5.21 -14.35
CA SER A 294 -23.70 4.55 -14.35
C SER A 294 -23.52 3.68 -13.12
N ARG A 295 -22.93 2.49 -13.32
CA ARG A 295 -22.43 1.65 -12.23
C ARG A 295 -21.06 2.17 -11.80
N VAL A 296 -20.87 2.41 -10.52
CA VAL A 296 -19.63 2.97 -9.97
C VAL A 296 -18.96 1.93 -9.09
N ILE A 297 -17.72 1.58 -9.42
CA ILE A 297 -16.86 0.74 -8.62
C ILE A 297 -15.67 1.57 -8.12
N THR A 298 -15.49 1.57 -6.81
CA THR A 298 -14.42 2.26 -6.08
C THR A 298 -13.84 1.31 -5.02
N PRO A 299 -12.74 1.67 -4.32
CA PRO A 299 -12.21 0.91 -3.20
C PRO A 299 -13.26 0.42 -2.18
N GLU A 300 -14.31 1.21 -1.94
CA GLU A 300 -15.39 0.91 -1.00
C GLU A 300 -16.23 -0.32 -1.38
N ASN A 301 -16.35 -0.60 -2.68
CA ASN A 301 -17.17 -1.69 -3.21
C ASN A 301 -16.44 -2.56 -4.25
N LEU A 302 -15.10 -2.64 -4.19
CA LEU A 302 -14.29 -3.45 -5.10
C LEU A 302 -14.72 -4.92 -5.18
N ARG A 303 -15.35 -5.46 -4.13
CA ARG A 303 -15.85 -6.83 -4.13
C ARG A 303 -16.95 -7.05 -5.17
N ASP A 304 -17.67 -6.01 -5.57
CA ASP A 304 -18.73 -6.08 -6.60
C ASP A 304 -18.17 -6.43 -7.99
N LEU A 305 -16.85 -6.27 -8.20
CA LEU A 305 -16.18 -6.73 -9.41
C LEU A 305 -15.94 -8.24 -9.43
N ILE A 306 -15.90 -8.90 -8.28
CA ILE A 306 -15.57 -10.32 -8.19
C ILE A 306 -16.86 -11.12 -8.46
N PRO A 307 -16.91 -11.93 -9.53
CA PRO A 307 -18.07 -12.76 -9.80
C PRO A 307 -18.26 -13.82 -8.70
N ALA A 308 -19.53 -14.15 -8.41
CA ALA A 308 -19.90 -15.18 -7.43
C ALA A 308 -19.48 -16.61 -7.84
#